data_AF-A0A2W7C7Y0-F1
#
_entry.id   AF-A0A2W7C7Y0-F1
#
_cell.length_a   1.000
_cell.length_b   1.000
_cell.length_c   1.000
_cell.angle_alpha   90.00
_cell.angle_beta   90.00
_cell.angle_gamma   90.00
#
_symmetry.space_group_name_H-M   'P 1'
#
loop_
_entity.id
_entity.type
_entity.pdbx_description
1 polymer ?
#
loop_
_entity_poly.entity_id
_entity_poly.type
_entity_poly.pdbx_seq_one_letter_code
_entity_poly.pdbx_strand_id
1 'polypeptide(L)'
;MQGSRFAFGPFVLDSGAGTLLRNDVPVAVGYRGLQLLAALVGRAGDILSKAELMDAAWPGTAVEEGNLTVQIAQLRKLLGPAGDGSDGGGEWIVTVPRVGYRFTGVIEELGGAARKPLPLPEKPSIAVLPFVNVSNDPEQDSFADGLTEDLITDLSRISGLFVIARNSAFAYKGKAMDVRAIAHDLGVRYLLEGSARRAAGHVRINAQLVDAVSGDHLWAERFDRGLEDIFAVQDEVTAKIVEALLGRLRAPPPRNRPRNLEAYDLCVRARKLMDDSPQMAQEAHLMLTRAVSLDPGYAEAYRWLAMNHWMGRVHSGGPTESSRSVALELARKAVAIDPNDAGCHWVLAYLLAYERSFTDADAEFARAIELDPNDADAWAALSDIAVLAGRVEEGLEHIRKAFRLNPYPASWYYLTLGQAQYAARDYEAAVETLRRDETYRTSSRRFLAASLAQLGRLDEAHAEVELFLVGNPHFTTSHWATTEPFRDAATLEHFVDGYRKAGLPD
;
A
#
# COMPACT_ATOMS: atom_id res chain seq x y z
N MET A 1 -5.57 2.09 13.56
CA MET A 1 -4.45 2.21 14.52
C MET A 1 -3.24 1.53 13.88
N GLN A 2 -2.07 2.17 13.85
CA GLN A 2 -0.81 1.49 13.50
C GLN A 2 -0.69 0.25 14.40
N GLY A 3 -0.22 -0.88 13.86
CA GLY A 3 -0.03 -2.12 14.62
C GLY A 3 0.85 -1.85 15.84
N SER A 4 0.21 -1.70 16.99
CA SER A 4 0.87 -1.36 18.25
C SER A 4 0.98 -2.67 19.02
N ARG A 5 2.20 -3.00 19.44
CA ARG A 5 2.45 -4.15 20.30
C ARG A 5 2.39 -3.68 21.74
N PHE A 6 1.52 -4.32 22.51
CA PHE A 6 1.33 -4.01 23.92
C PHE A 6 1.72 -5.23 24.75
N ALA A 7 2.66 -5.06 25.68
CA ALA A 7 2.94 -6.04 26.72
C ALA A 7 2.16 -5.70 27.99
N PHE A 8 1.56 -6.71 28.61
CA PHE A 8 0.93 -6.60 29.92
C PHE A 8 0.99 -7.95 30.64
N GLY A 9 1.60 -7.98 31.83
CA GLY A 9 1.87 -9.24 32.55
C GLY A 9 2.60 -10.25 31.64
N PRO A 10 2.15 -11.52 31.55
CA PRO A 10 2.76 -12.51 30.67
C PRO A 10 2.31 -12.40 29.21
N PHE A 11 1.48 -11.42 28.85
CA PHE A 11 0.85 -11.33 27.54
C PHE A 11 1.51 -10.29 26.65
N VAL A 12 1.57 -10.61 25.36
CA VAL A 12 1.91 -9.65 24.29
C VAL A 12 0.77 -9.65 23.29
N LEU A 13 0.07 -8.52 23.20
CA LEU A 13 -0.96 -8.28 22.19
C LEU A 13 -0.33 -7.57 21.01
N ASP A 14 -0.43 -8.17 19.82
CA ASP A 14 -0.12 -7.54 18.57
C ASP A 14 -1.43 -7.19 17.85
N SER A 15 -1.83 -5.92 17.96
CA SER A 15 -3.08 -5.47 17.35
C SER A 15 -3.00 -5.41 15.83
N GLY A 16 -1.79 -5.36 15.25
CA GLY A 16 -1.55 -5.42 13.81
C GLY A 16 -1.70 -6.84 13.29
N ALA A 17 -0.99 -7.78 13.94
CA ALA A 17 -0.95 -9.18 13.55
C ALA A 17 -2.17 -10.01 13.97
N GLY A 18 -3.09 -9.41 14.72
CA GLY A 18 -4.28 -10.13 15.15
C GLY A 18 -3.98 -11.22 16.18
N THR A 19 -2.85 -11.15 16.89
CA THR A 19 -2.35 -12.24 17.75
C THR A 19 -2.21 -11.82 19.20
N LEU A 20 -2.40 -12.79 20.09
CA LEU A 20 -2.15 -12.67 21.52
C LEU A 20 -1.20 -13.79 21.92
N LEU A 21 -0.04 -13.45 22.45
CA LEU A 21 0.93 -14.40 23.00
C LEU A 21 0.83 -14.40 24.51
N ARG A 22 1.14 -15.54 25.14
CA ARG A 22 1.38 -15.67 26.58
C ARG A 22 2.73 -16.37 26.77
N ASN A 23 3.71 -15.68 27.35
CA ASN A 23 5.09 -16.16 27.45
C ASN A 23 5.62 -16.66 26.09
N ASP A 24 5.45 -15.83 25.04
CA ASP A 24 5.82 -16.11 23.64
C ASP A 24 5.09 -17.29 22.96
N VAL A 25 4.09 -17.89 23.61
CA VAL A 25 3.25 -18.95 23.02
C VAL A 25 1.91 -18.36 22.56
N PRO A 26 1.48 -18.56 21.29
CA PRO A 26 0.19 -18.09 20.81
C PRO A 26 -0.99 -18.63 21.62
N VAL A 27 -1.93 -17.74 21.95
CA VAL A 27 -3.18 -18.06 22.64
C VAL A 27 -4.33 -17.90 21.66
N ALA A 28 -5.12 -18.96 21.52
CA ALA A 28 -6.31 -18.93 20.67
C ALA A 28 -7.36 -17.96 21.23
N VAL A 29 -7.60 -16.88 20.50
CA VAL A 29 -8.61 -15.87 20.80
C VAL A 29 -9.42 -15.60 19.54
N GLY A 30 -10.75 -15.52 19.69
CA GLY A 30 -11.61 -15.19 18.57
C GLY A 30 -11.36 -13.77 18.08
N TYR A 31 -11.46 -13.53 16.77
CA TYR A 31 -11.22 -12.22 16.14
C TYR A 31 -11.95 -11.06 16.84
N ARG A 32 -13.23 -11.24 17.19
CA ARG A 32 -14.02 -10.20 17.89
C ARG A 32 -13.52 -9.94 19.32
N GLY A 33 -13.13 -10.98 20.04
CA GLY A 33 -12.50 -10.85 21.35
C GLY A 33 -11.15 -10.13 21.26
N LEU A 34 -10.37 -10.38 20.21
CA LEU A 34 -9.11 -9.68 20.00
C LEU A 34 -9.31 -8.19 19.67
N GLN A 35 -10.30 -7.83 18.85
CA GLN A 35 -10.65 -6.43 18.57
C GLN A 35 -11.07 -5.68 19.85
N LEU A 36 -11.89 -6.32 20.70
CA LEU A 36 -12.27 -5.75 22.00
C LEU A 36 -11.07 -5.58 22.93
N LEU A 37 -10.17 -6.57 22.98
CA LEU A 37 -8.96 -6.51 23.79
C LEU A 37 -8.03 -5.40 23.30
N ALA A 38 -7.84 -5.24 21.98
CA ALA A 38 -7.05 -4.17 21.39
C ALA A 38 -7.62 -2.78 21.70
N ALA A 39 -8.94 -2.59 21.62
CA ALA A 39 -9.57 -1.33 22.00
C ALA A 39 -9.35 -1.01 23.49
N LEU A 40 -9.53 -2.00 24.36
CA LEU A 40 -9.37 -1.88 25.82
C LEU A 40 -7.90 -1.61 26.23
N VAL A 41 -6.96 -2.30 25.60
CA VAL A 41 -5.52 -2.19 25.87
C VAL A 41 -4.95 -0.88 25.31
N GLY A 42 -5.33 -0.49 24.09
CA GLY A 42 -4.91 0.77 23.47
C GLY A 42 -5.39 2.03 24.20
N ARG A 43 -6.38 1.89 25.10
CA ARG A 43 -6.88 2.95 25.99
C ARG A 43 -6.92 2.48 27.45
N ALA A 44 -5.88 1.80 27.92
CA ALA A 44 -5.86 1.29 29.28
C ALA A 44 -6.01 2.41 30.33
N GLY A 45 -6.76 2.10 31.38
CA GLY A 45 -7.18 3.07 32.39
C GLY A 45 -8.47 3.84 32.05
N ASP A 46 -8.78 4.06 30.77
CA ASP A 46 -10.04 4.69 30.34
C ASP A 46 -11.24 3.77 30.55
N ILE A 47 -12.43 4.37 30.72
CA ILE A 47 -13.69 3.63 30.62
C ILE A 47 -14.17 3.74 29.19
N LEU A 48 -14.27 2.60 28.50
CA LEU A 48 -14.90 2.51 27.19
C LEU A 48 -16.37 2.15 27.37
N SER A 49 -17.24 2.94 26.75
CA SER A 49 -18.67 2.67 26.73
C SER A 49 -18.98 1.39 25.94
N LYS A 50 -20.14 0.79 26.21
CA LYS A 50 -20.58 -0.37 25.42
C LYS A 50 -20.71 -0.04 23.94
N ALA A 51 -21.16 1.16 23.59
CA ALA A 51 -21.31 1.60 22.21
C ALA A 51 -19.95 1.68 21.49
N GLU A 52 -18.94 2.28 22.13
CA GLU A 52 -17.57 2.34 21.57
C GLU A 52 -16.97 0.94 21.35
N LEU A 53 -17.18 0.01 22.30
CA LEU A 53 -16.68 -1.35 22.18
C LEU A 53 -17.42 -2.15 21.11
N MET A 54 -18.73 -1.93 20.97
CA MET A 54 -19.54 -2.56 19.93
C MET A 54 -19.13 -2.06 18.54
N ASP A 55 -18.87 -0.76 18.39
CA ASP A 55 -18.39 -0.19 17.12
C ASP A 55 -16.99 -0.68 16.75
N ALA A 56 -16.08 -0.76 17.74
CA ALA A 56 -14.73 -1.28 17.53
C ALA A 56 -14.72 -2.75 17.09
N ALA A 57 -15.55 -3.59 17.71
CA ALA A 57 -15.55 -5.01 17.43
C ALA A 57 -16.54 -5.43 16.33
N TRP A 58 -17.58 -4.66 16.04
CA TRP A 58 -18.60 -4.96 15.02
C TRP A 58 -19.00 -3.70 14.23
N PRO A 59 -18.07 -3.10 13.46
CA PRO A 59 -18.35 -1.87 12.74
C PRO A 59 -19.50 -2.06 11.74
N GLY A 60 -20.47 -1.15 11.76
CA GLY A 60 -21.61 -1.15 10.83
C GLY A 60 -22.56 -2.36 10.96
N THR A 61 -22.48 -3.15 12.03
CA THR A 61 -23.34 -4.34 12.22
C THR A 61 -24.24 -4.16 13.45
N ALA A 62 -25.54 -4.39 13.30
CA ALA A 62 -26.47 -4.42 14.43
C ALA A 62 -26.30 -5.73 15.20
N VAL A 63 -25.73 -5.66 16.40
CA VAL A 63 -25.47 -6.81 17.28
C VAL A 63 -26.05 -6.54 18.66
N GLU A 64 -26.65 -7.55 19.29
CA GLU A 64 -27.17 -7.42 20.64
C GLU A 64 -26.04 -7.24 21.67
N GLU A 65 -26.26 -6.38 22.68
CA GLU A 65 -25.29 -6.14 23.77
C GLU A 65 -24.90 -7.42 24.55
N GLY A 66 -25.73 -8.46 24.49
CA GLY A 66 -25.41 -9.77 25.06
C GLY A 66 -24.12 -10.38 24.51
N ASN A 67 -23.82 -10.14 23.22
CA ASN A 67 -22.60 -10.64 22.59
C ASN A 67 -21.33 -10.00 23.15
N LEU A 68 -21.36 -8.69 23.44
CA LEU A 68 -20.25 -7.99 24.11
C LEU A 68 -19.98 -8.63 25.48
N THR A 69 -21.04 -8.92 26.23
CA THR A 69 -20.91 -9.53 27.57
C THR A 69 -20.28 -10.92 27.50
N VAL A 70 -20.67 -11.74 26.51
CA VAL A 70 -20.08 -13.07 26.28
C VAL A 70 -18.60 -12.98 25.92
N GLN A 71 -18.22 -12.07 25.01
CA GLN A 71 -16.84 -11.89 24.61
C GLN A 71 -15.96 -11.39 25.76
N ILE A 72 -16.44 -10.45 26.58
CA ILE A 72 -15.71 -9.98 27.76
C ILE A 72 -15.53 -11.11 28.79
N ALA A 73 -16.54 -11.95 28.99
CA ALA A 73 -16.43 -13.11 29.87
C ALA A 73 -15.40 -14.14 29.36
N GLN A 74 -15.35 -14.37 28.04
CA GLN A 74 -14.34 -15.24 27.41
C GLN A 74 -12.94 -14.67 27.56
N LEU A 75 -12.76 -13.36 27.36
CA LEU A 75 -11.46 -12.68 27.56
C LEU A 75 -10.99 -12.76 29.01
N ARG A 76 -11.86 -12.51 30.00
CA ARG A 76 -11.51 -12.68 31.42
C ARG A 76 -11.05 -14.10 31.74
N LYS A 77 -11.76 -15.10 31.23
CA LYS A 77 -11.40 -16.51 31.41
C LYS A 77 -10.04 -16.84 30.79
N LEU A 78 -9.77 -16.28 29.60
CA LEU A 78 -8.52 -16.50 28.87
C LEU A 78 -7.32 -15.83 29.55
N LEU A 79 -7.48 -14.58 30.01
CA LEU A 79 -6.43 -13.81 30.64
C LEU A 79 -6.13 -14.28 32.08
N GLY A 80 -7.12 -14.85 32.77
CA GLY A 80 -6.99 -15.28 34.15
C GLY A 80 -6.88 -14.10 35.13
N PRO A 81 -6.46 -14.33 36.38
CA PRO A 81 -6.24 -13.26 37.35
C PRO A 81 -5.04 -12.39 36.96
N ALA A 82 -5.08 -11.10 37.28
CA ALA A 82 -3.93 -10.22 37.13
C ALA A 82 -2.94 -10.50 38.28
N GLY A 83 -1.79 -11.08 37.95
CA GLY A 83 -0.70 -11.34 38.88
C GLY A 83 0.35 -10.23 38.86
N ASP A 84 0.79 -9.87 40.08
CA ASP A 84 2.11 -9.32 40.41
C ASP A 84 2.42 -7.92 39.86
N GLY A 85 1.63 -6.91 40.26
CA GLY A 85 1.96 -5.50 40.00
C GLY A 85 0.91 -4.48 40.45
N SER A 86 -0.32 -4.92 40.70
CA SER A 86 -1.33 -4.14 41.41
C SER A 86 -1.63 -4.82 42.75
N ASP A 87 -1.57 -4.06 43.84
CA ASP A 87 -1.95 -4.56 45.16
C ASP A 87 -3.40 -5.11 45.12
N GLY A 88 -3.52 -6.44 45.22
CA GLY A 88 -4.78 -7.15 45.43
C GLY A 88 -5.38 -7.80 44.19
N GLY A 89 -5.05 -9.08 43.95
CA GLY A 89 -5.71 -10.07 43.07
C GLY A 89 -6.88 -9.57 42.20
N GLY A 90 -6.59 -8.72 41.23
CA GLY A 90 -7.58 -8.05 40.39
C GLY A 90 -7.89 -8.79 39.09
N GLU A 91 -8.97 -8.38 38.41
CA GLU A 91 -9.26 -8.77 37.02
C GLU A 91 -8.64 -7.78 36.04
N TRP A 92 -8.09 -8.25 34.90
CA TRP A 92 -7.55 -7.40 33.83
C TRP A 92 -8.58 -6.46 33.18
N ILE A 93 -9.85 -6.88 33.14
CA ILE A 93 -10.97 -6.13 32.57
C ILE A 93 -12.03 -5.99 33.64
N VAL A 94 -12.30 -4.75 34.08
CA VAL A 94 -13.31 -4.45 35.12
C VAL A 94 -14.56 -3.87 34.48
N THR A 95 -15.73 -4.31 34.96
CA THR A 95 -17.02 -3.72 34.56
C THR A 95 -17.30 -2.48 35.40
N VAL A 96 -17.56 -1.36 34.74
CA VAL A 96 -18.02 -0.13 35.39
C VAL A 96 -19.54 -0.06 35.27
N PRO A 97 -20.31 -0.20 36.37
CA PRO A 97 -21.75 -0.29 36.32
C PRO A 97 -22.39 0.88 35.54
N ARG A 98 -23.28 0.55 34.60
CA ARG A 98 -24.03 1.50 33.74
C ARG A 98 -23.19 2.37 32.79
N VAL A 99 -21.88 2.15 32.68
CA VAL A 99 -21.00 2.90 31.77
C VAL A 99 -20.38 2.00 30.72
N GLY A 100 -19.64 0.96 31.14
CA GLY A 100 -18.92 0.09 30.21
C GLY A 100 -17.83 -0.72 30.88
N TYR A 101 -16.66 -0.81 30.23
CA TYR A 101 -15.54 -1.64 30.69
C TYR A 101 -14.23 -0.85 30.72
N ARG A 102 -13.33 -1.24 31.62
CA ARG A 102 -12.00 -0.64 31.78
C ARG A 102 -10.95 -1.73 31.83
N PHE A 103 -9.84 -1.53 31.12
CA PHE A 103 -8.63 -2.34 31.30
C PHE A 103 -7.78 -1.77 32.43
N THR A 104 -7.35 -2.62 33.36
CA THR A 104 -6.67 -2.22 34.61
C THR A 104 -5.22 -2.69 34.69
N GLY A 105 -4.76 -3.48 33.72
CA GLY A 105 -3.37 -3.92 33.64
C GLY A 105 -2.41 -2.77 33.35
N VAL A 106 -1.22 -2.82 33.94
CA VAL A 106 -0.10 -1.97 33.53
C VAL A 106 0.34 -2.42 32.13
N ILE A 107 0.41 -1.47 31.21
CA ILE A 107 0.82 -1.72 29.83
C ILE A 107 2.19 -1.11 29.61
N GLU A 108 3.08 -1.92 29.05
CA GLU A 108 4.26 -1.44 28.36
C GLU A 108 3.96 -1.45 26.87
N GLU A 109 3.92 -0.26 26.26
CA GLU A 109 3.90 -0.17 24.82
C GLU A 109 5.28 -0.64 24.34
N LEU A 110 5.32 -1.86 23.79
CA LEU A 110 6.49 -2.37 23.10
C LEU A 110 6.54 -1.59 21.79
N GLY A 111 7.13 -0.39 21.87
CA GLY A 111 7.20 0.54 20.76
C GLY A 111 7.56 -0.23 19.50
N GLY A 112 6.64 -0.23 18.54
CA GLY A 112 6.91 -0.82 17.22
C GLY A 112 8.22 -0.21 16.78
N ALA A 113 9.26 -1.05 16.63
CA ALA A 113 10.66 -0.63 16.54
C ALA A 113 10.73 0.71 15.83
N ALA A 114 10.99 1.80 16.58
CA ALA A 114 10.98 3.14 16.02
C ALA A 114 11.88 3.08 14.79
N ARG A 115 11.26 3.15 13.61
CA ARG A 115 11.91 2.76 12.36
C ARG A 115 13.15 3.63 12.29
N LYS A 116 14.33 3.02 12.17
CA LYS A 116 15.57 3.78 12.15
C LYS A 116 15.42 4.86 11.08
N PRO A 117 15.61 6.15 11.40
CA PRO A 117 15.33 7.22 10.48
C PRO A 117 15.96 6.98 9.12
N LEU A 118 15.14 7.12 8.08
CA LEU A 118 15.64 7.00 6.72
C LEU A 118 16.64 8.13 6.45
N PRO A 119 17.83 7.84 5.90
CA PRO A 119 18.80 8.87 5.62
C PRO A 119 18.25 9.84 4.56
N LEU A 120 18.59 11.12 4.72
CA LEU A 120 18.29 12.13 3.71
C LEU A 120 19.04 11.78 2.40
N PRO A 121 18.36 11.81 1.24
CA PRO A 121 19.01 11.65 -0.05
C PRO A 121 19.99 12.79 -0.32
N GLU A 122 20.99 12.55 -1.17
CA GLU A 122 21.91 13.60 -1.64
C GLU A 122 21.18 14.67 -2.46
N LYS A 123 20.12 14.27 -3.17
CA LYS A 123 19.25 15.19 -3.91
C LYS A 123 18.28 15.88 -2.97
N PRO A 124 17.87 17.12 -3.29
CA PRO A 124 16.73 17.77 -2.64
C PRO A 124 15.52 16.83 -2.64
N SER A 125 14.94 16.61 -1.46
CA SER A 125 13.95 15.57 -1.22
C SER A 125 12.66 16.15 -0.68
N ILE A 126 11.52 15.72 -1.24
CA ILE A 126 10.20 16.25 -0.91
C ILE A 126 9.16 15.14 -0.74
N ALA A 127 8.24 15.32 0.21
CA ALA A 127 6.97 14.61 0.23
C ALA A 127 5.80 15.60 0.15
N VAL A 128 4.77 15.25 -0.60
CA VAL A 128 3.53 16.04 -0.68
C VAL A 128 2.48 15.37 0.19
N LEU A 129 2.13 16.00 1.30
CA LEU A 129 1.12 15.49 2.22
C LEU A 129 -0.28 15.62 1.63
N PRO A 130 -1.22 14.72 1.98
CA PRO A 130 -2.60 14.79 1.55
C PRO A 130 -3.22 16.16 1.85
N PHE A 131 -3.69 16.85 0.81
CA PHE A 131 -4.32 18.15 0.98
C PHE A 131 -5.59 18.00 1.80
N VAL A 132 -5.74 18.84 2.82
CA VAL A 132 -6.88 18.78 3.72
C VAL A 132 -8.11 19.35 3.03
N ASN A 133 -9.19 18.58 3.03
CA ASN A 133 -10.50 19.08 2.69
C ASN A 133 -11.09 19.80 3.92
N VAL A 134 -11.36 21.09 3.77
CA VAL A 134 -11.94 21.92 4.85
C VAL A 134 -13.48 21.84 4.86
N SER A 135 -14.07 21.05 3.96
CA SER A 135 -15.52 20.79 3.90
C SER A 135 -15.86 19.41 4.49
N ASN A 136 -17.12 19.22 4.92
CA ASN A 136 -17.62 17.92 5.40
C ASN A 136 -18.15 17.03 4.26
N ASP A 137 -17.83 17.33 3.00
CA ASP A 137 -18.31 16.60 1.82
C ASP A 137 -17.30 15.51 1.41
N PRO A 138 -17.64 14.21 1.48
CA PRO A 138 -16.76 13.12 1.08
C PRO A 138 -16.36 13.14 -0.41
N GLU A 139 -17.15 13.76 -1.29
CA GLU A 139 -16.76 13.89 -2.70
C GLU A 139 -15.55 14.82 -2.85
N GLN A 140 -15.42 15.81 -1.97
CA GLN A 140 -14.31 16.77 -1.95
C GLN A 140 -13.02 16.13 -1.43
N ASP A 141 -13.10 15.09 -0.59
CA ASP A 141 -11.93 14.32 -0.16
C ASP A 141 -11.28 13.59 -1.34
N SER A 142 -12.09 13.02 -2.23
CA SER A 142 -11.56 12.33 -3.42
C SER A 142 -10.89 13.31 -4.38
N PHE A 143 -11.44 14.52 -4.51
CA PHE A 143 -10.84 15.59 -5.29
C PHE A 143 -9.49 16.05 -4.70
N ALA A 144 -9.43 16.34 -3.40
CA ALA A 144 -8.18 16.77 -2.75
C ALA A 144 -7.09 15.69 -2.82
N ASP A 145 -7.48 14.42 -2.70
CA ASP A 145 -6.59 13.27 -2.86
C ASP A 145 -6.04 13.17 -4.29
N GLY A 146 -6.91 13.32 -5.30
CA GLY A 146 -6.51 13.31 -6.71
C GLY A 146 -5.52 14.43 -7.03
N LEU A 147 -5.78 15.64 -6.54
CA LEU A 147 -4.87 16.79 -6.68
C LEU A 147 -3.51 16.51 -6.03
N THR A 148 -3.49 15.94 -4.83
CA THR A 148 -2.24 15.59 -4.12
C THR A 148 -1.42 14.61 -4.95
N GLU A 149 -2.07 13.56 -5.47
CA GLU A 149 -1.45 12.53 -6.29
C GLU A 149 -0.91 13.10 -7.61
N ASP A 150 -1.65 13.99 -8.26
CA ASP A 150 -1.20 14.67 -9.48
C ASP A 150 0.08 15.49 -9.25
N LEU A 151 0.15 16.24 -8.14
CA LEU A 151 1.34 17.01 -7.76
C LEU A 151 2.54 16.10 -7.46
N ILE A 152 2.33 14.97 -6.77
CA ILE A 152 3.40 13.96 -6.55
C ILE A 152 3.93 13.48 -7.89
N THR A 153 3.03 13.14 -8.81
CA THR A 153 3.38 12.60 -10.14
C THR A 153 4.04 13.67 -11.03
N ASP A 154 3.77 14.95 -10.82
CA ASP A 154 4.45 16.03 -11.55
C ASP A 154 5.87 16.27 -11.04
N LEU A 155 6.05 16.28 -9.72
CA LEU A 155 7.34 16.48 -9.09
C LEU A 155 8.26 15.27 -9.27
N SER A 156 7.72 14.05 -9.28
CA SER A 156 8.47 12.79 -9.43
C SER A 156 9.28 12.73 -10.72
N ARG A 157 8.73 13.26 -11.81
CA ARG A 157 9.38 13.35 -13.14
C ARG A 157 10.63 14.22 -13.15
N ILE A 158 10.89 14.98 -12.08
CA ILE A 158 12.04 15.86 -12.02
C ILE A 158 13.25 15.10 -11.50
N SER A 159 14.17 14.73 -12.40
CA SER A 159 15.35 13.95 -12.08
C SER A 159 16.29 14.57 -11.04
N GLY A 160 16.21 15.88 -10.83
CA GLY A 160 16.93 16.61 -9.78
C GLY A 160 16.30 16.52 -8.39
N LEU A 161 15.10 15.95 -8.26
CA LEU A 161 14.39 15.75 -7.01
C LEU A 161 14.34 14.28 -6.62
N PHE A 162 14.29 14.04 -5.31
CA PHE A 162 13.84 12.80 -4.73
C PHE A 162 12.42 13.00 -4.19
N VAL A 163 11.44 12.22 -4.66
CA VAL A 163 10.03 12.40 -4.31
C VAL A 163 9.47 11.16 -3.65
N ILE A 164 8.82 11.34 -2.49
CA ILE A 164 8.12 10.25 -1.81
C ILE A 164 6.81 9.93 -2.53
N ALA A 165 6.59 8.64 -2.77
CA ALA A 165 5.41 8.12 -3.41
C ALA A 165 4.14 8.35 -2.58
N ARG A 166 3.02 8.43 -3.31
CA ARG A 166 1.68 8.68 -2.78
C ARG A 166 1.32 7.83 -1.57
N ASN A 167 1.41 6.51 -1.65
CA ASN A 167 0.94 5.62 -0.57
C ASN A 167 1.63 5.94 0.77
N SER A 168 2.90 6.32 0.71
CA SER A 168 3.68 6.73 1.88
C SER A 168 3.27 8.07 2.46
N ALA A 169 2.99 9.07 1.63
CA ALA A 169 2.46 10.35 2.11
C ALA A 169 1.04 10.17 2.70
N PHE A 170 0.21 9.34 2.07
CA PHE A 170 -1.16 9.09 2.49
C PHE A 170 -1.29 8.29 3.79
N ALA A 171 -0.23 7.58 4.19
CA ALA A 171 -0.15 6.95 5.51
C ALA A 171 -0.29 7.96 6.66
N TYR A 172 -0.11 9.27 6.41
CA TYR A 172 -0.28 10.33 7.41
C TYR A 172 -1.61 11.08 7.30
N LYS A 173 -2.49 10.72 6.36
CA LYS A 173 -3.79 11.39 6.21
C LYS A 173 -4.59 11.30 7.51
N GLY A 174 -5.08 12.45 7.98
CA GLY A 174 -5.90 12.54 9.19
C GLY A 174 -5.15 12.29 10.51
N LYS A 175 -3.82 12.16 10.49
CA LYS A 175 -3.00 12.05 11.70
C LYS A 175 -2.57 13.43 12.17
N ALA A 176 -2.81 13.74 13.45
CA ALA A 176 -2.27 14.92 14.09
C ALA A 176 -0.79 14.66 14.46
N MET A 177 0.14 14.96 13.55
CA MET A 177 1.57 14.78 13.74
C MET A 177 2.34 16.06 13.35
N ASP A 178 3.45 16.33 14.03
CA ASP A 178 4.37 17.43 13.66
C ASP A 178 5.02 17.13 12.31
N VAL A 179 5.01 18.12 11.41
CA VAL A 179 5.56 18.01 10.06
C VAL A 179 7.03 17.56 10.06
N ARG A 180 7.84 17.95 11.05
CA ARG A 180 9.25 17.52 11.13
C ARG A 180 9.37 16.04 11.48
N ALA A 181 8.47 15.52 12.31
CA ALA A 181 8.41 14.09 12.61
C ALA A 181 8.04 13.28 11.35
N ILE A 182 7.09 13.76 10.56
CA ILE A 182 6.70 13.13 9.28
C ILE A 182 7.88 13.15 8.29
N ALA A 183 8.56 14.30 8.16
CA ALA A 183 9.71 14.44 7.27
C ALA A 183 10.88 13.53 7.69
N HIS A 184 11.16 13.43 8.98
CA HIS A 184 12.18 12.56 9.54
C HIS A 184 11.86 11.07 9.31
N ASP A 185 10.60 10.67 9.50
CA ASP A 185 10.16 9.29 9.28
C ASP A 185 10.20 8.89 7.79
N LEU A 186 9.80 9.81 6.89
CA LEU A 186 9.91 9.62 5.44
C LEU A 186 11.34 9.80 4.89
N GLY A 187 12.26 10.33 5.70
CA GLY A 187 13.62 10.68 5.30
C GLY A 187 13.64 11.72 4.19
N VAL A 188 12.85 12.79 4.29
CA VAL A 188 12.85 13.91 3.35
C VAL A 188 13.16 15.22 4.05
N ARG A 189 13.70 16.18 3.30
CA ARG A 189 13.99 17.52 3.82
C ARG A 189 12.78 18.43 3.74
N TYR A 190 12.04 18.38 2.64
CA TYR A 190 10.95 19.30 2.37
C TYR A 190 9.60 18.60 2.46
N LEU A 191 8.60 19.33 2.97
CA LEU A 191 7.21 18.90 2.95
C LEU A 191 6.37 19.94 2.24
N LEU A 192 5.50 19.47 1.34
CA LEU A 192 4.41 20.28 0.82
C LEU A 192 3.13 19.88 1.54
N GLU A 193 2.49 20.84 2.19
CA GLU A 193 1.18 20.67 2.82
C GLU A 193 0.21 21.73 2.32
N GLY A 194 -1.09 21.47 2.49
CA GLY A 194 -2.07 22.35 1.91
C GLY A 194 -3.51 21.94 2.17
N SER A 195 -4.40 22.71 1.57
CA SER A 195 -5.84 22.45 1.57
C SER A 195 -6.40 22.68 0.19
N ALA A 196 -7.34 21.83 -0.23
CA ALA A 196 -8.06 21.98 -1.48
C ALA A 196 -9.57 21.92 -1.23
N ARG A 197 -10.31 22.76 -1.95
CA ARG A 197 -11.78 22.70 -1.96
C ARG A 197 -12.34 23.18 -3.30
N ARG A 198 -13.39 22.53 -3.76
CA ARG A 198 -14.19 22.88 -4.93
C ARG A 198 -15.53 23.43 -4.45
N ALA A 199 -15.84 24.69 -4.75
CA ALA A 199 -17.11 25.31 -4.35
C ALA A 199 -17.58 26.30 -5.41
N ALA A 200 -18.87 26.25 -5.76
CA ALA A 200 -19.53 27.21 -6.66
C ALA A 200 -18.80 27.43 -7.99
N GLY A 201 -18.32 26.35 -8.63
CA GLY A 201 -17.60 26.43 -9.91
C GLY A 201 -16.16 26.93 -9.80
N HIS A 202 -15.63 27.12 -8.59
CA HIS A 202 -14.24 27.52 -8.35
C HIS A 202 -13.48 26.46 -7.55
N VAL A 203 -12.16 26.41 -7.77
CA VAL A 203 -11.23 25.65 -6.94
C VAL A 203 -10.34 26.62 -6.18
N ARG A 204 -10.26 26.40 -4.87
CA ARG A 204 -9.30 27.08 -4.01
C ARG A 204 -8.28 26.08 -3.49
N ILE A 205 -7.01 26.38 -3.77
CA ILE A 205 -5.86 25.60 -3.32
C ILE A 205 -5.00 26.52 -2.46
N ASN A 206 -4.69 26.09 -1.24
CA ASN A 206 -3.62 26.68 -0.43
C ASN A 206 -2.49 25.66 -0.38
N ALA A 207 -1.27 26.05 -0.71
CA ALA A 207 -0.11 25.19 -0.67
C ALA A 207 1.03 25.89 0.08
N GLN A 208 1.75 25.15 0.90
CA GLN A 208 2.87 25.62 1.70
C GLN A 208 4.02 24.63 1.62
N LEU A 209 5.22 25.14 1.38
CA LEU A 209 6.45 24.38 1.33
C LEU A 209 7.27 24.67 2.60
N VAL A 210 7.58 23.62 3.34
CA VAL A 210 8.27 23.68 4.64
C VAL A 210 9.64 22.99 4.53
N ASP A 211 10.69 23.62 5.06
CA ASP A 211 11.98 22.95 5.32
C ASP A 211 11.90 22.31 6.71
N ALA A 212 11.83 20.98 6.77
CA ALA A 212 11.70 20.25 8.02
C ALA A 212 12.98 20.26 8.88
N VAL A 213 14.13 20.67 8.31
CA VAL A 213 15.39 20.78 9.08
C VAL A 213 15.40 22.08 9.89
N SER A 214 15.02 23.21 9.29
CA SER A 214 14.98 24.49 9.99
C SER A 214 13.63 24.79 10.65
N GLY A 215 12.54 24.21 10.14
CA GLY A 215 11.16 24.54 10.49
C GLY A 215 10.59 25.75 9.75
N ASP A 216 11.33 26.30 8.77
CA ASP A 216 10.91 27.50 8.05
C ASP A 216 9.90 27.20 6.94
N HIS A 217 8.95 28.11 6.74
CA HIS A 217 8.05 28.10 5.59
C HIS A 217 8.75 28.82 4.43
N LEU A 218 9.23 28.06 3.44
CA LEU A 218 9.98 28.59 2.31
C LEU A 218 9.08 29.31 1.30
N TRP A 219 7.85 28.82 1.15
CA TRP A 219 6.86 29.36 0.22
C TRP A 219 5.46 29.02 0.70
N ALA A 220 4.53 29.95 0.53
CA ALA A 220 3.11 29.74 0.78
C ALA A 220 2.31 30.58 -0.19
N GLU A 221 1.37 29.97 -0.90
CA GLU A 221 0.55 30.66 -1.89
C GLU A 221 -0.87 30.12 -1.93
N ARG A 222 -1.79 30.99 -2.36
CA ARG A 222 -3.19 30.68 -2.54
C ARG A 222 -3.60 30.88 -3.99
N PHE A 223 -4.18 29.84 -4.56
CA PHE A 223 -4.73 29.82 -5.90
C PHE A 223 -6.26 29.82 -5.81
N ASP A 224 -6.90 30.68 -6.59
CA ASP A 224 -8.36 30.80 -6.70
C ASP A 224 -8.68 30.98 -8.19
N ARG A 225 -9.28 29.94 -8.79
CA ARG A 225 -9.49 29.83 -10.24
C ARG A 225 -10.82 29.15 -10.56
N GLY A 226 -11.29 29.29 -11.80
CA GLY A 226 -12.43 28.54 -12.31
C GLY A 226 -12.12 27.04 -12.32
N LEU A 227 -13.15 26.21 -12.15
CA LEU A 227 -13.02 24.76 -12.15
C LEU A 227 -12.54 24.22 -13.49
N GLU A 228 -12.87 24.92 -14.58
CA GLU A 228 -12.39 24.68 -15.94
C GLU A 228 -10.87 24.81 -16.10
N ASP A 229 -10.23 25.63 -15.26
CA ASP A 229 -8.79 25.90 -15.31
C ASP A 229 -8.00 25.01 -14.33
N ILE A 230 -8.64 24.04 -13.67
CA ILE A 230 -8.02 23.28 -12.56
C ILE A 230 -6.65 22.69 -12.92
N PHE A 231 -6.52 22.11 -14.10
CA PHE A 231 -5.26 21.51 -14.55
C PHE A 231 -4.17 22.56 -14.79
N ALA A 232 -4.52 23.76 -15.24
CA ALA A 232 -3.58 24.87 -15.35
C ALA A 232 -3.09 25.33 -13.97
N VAL A 233 -3.95 25.28 -12.95
CA VAL A 233 -3.56 25.58 -11.57
C VAL A 233 -2.58 24.55 -11.03
N GLN A 234 -2.79 23.26 -11.33
CA GLN A 234 -1.84 22.21 -10.94
C GLN A 234 -0.45 22.46 -11.52
N ASP A 235 -0.39 22.80 -12.82
CA ASP A 235 0.87 23.09 -13.49
C ASP A 235 1.53 24.36 -12.91
N GLU A 236 0.76 25.39 -12.57
CA GLU A 236 1.23 26.62 -11.90
C GLU A 236 1.80 26.32 -10.50
N VAL A 237 1.10 25.52 -9.69
CA VAL A 237 1.55 25.09 -8.36
C VAL A 237 2.87 24.33 -8.46
N THR A 238 2.95 23.34 -9.37
CA THR A 238 4.18 22.58 -9.62
C THR A 238 5.33 23.51 -10.00
N ALA A 239 5.11 24.44 -10.93
CA ALA A 239 6.15 25.39 -11.35
C ALA A 239 6.64 26.25 -10.17
N LYS A 240 5.74 26.71 -9.30
CA LYS A 240 6.09 27.49 -8.11
C LYS A 240 6.88 26.68 -7.08
N ILE A 241 6.53 25.42 -6.86
CA ILE A 241 7.28 24.52 -5.97
C ILE A 241 8.71 24.32 -6.50
N VAL A 242 8.86 24.09 -7.81
CA VAL A 242 10.17 23.89 -8.45
C VAL A 242 11.03 25.16 -8.40
N GLU A 243 10.42 26.32 -8.64
CA GLU A 243 11.05 27.64 -8.50
C GLU A 243 11.55 27.84 -7.06
N ALA A 244 10.71 27.58 -6.07
CA ALA A 244 11.02 27.75 -4.65
C ALA A 244 12.10 26.78 -4.15
N LEU A 245 12.06 25.51 -4.57
CA LEU A 245 13.01 24.50 -4.10
C LEU A 245 14.41 24.72 -4.65
N LEU A 246 14.53 25.04 -5.94
CA LEU A 246 15.83 24.91 -6.62
C LEU A 246 16.16 26.02 -7.62
N GLY A 247 15.23 26.90 -7.98
CA GLY A 247 15.44 28.07 -8.85
C GLY A 247 16.13 27.83 -10.20
N ARG A 248 16.43 26.57 -10.56
CA ARG A 248 17.33 26.16 -11.66
C ARG A 248 16.93 24.85 -12.34
N LEU A 249 15.86 24.19 -11.89
CA LEU A 249 15.39 22.96 -12.52
C LEU A 249 14.45 23.28 -13.69
N ARG A 250 14.58 22.50 -14.77
CA ARG A 250 13.65 22.54 -15.88
C ARG A 250 12.40 21.76 -15.50
N ALA A 251 11.24 22.40 -15.54
CA ALA A 251 9.96 21.70 -15.39
C ALA A 251 9.83 20.61 -16.47
N PRO A 252 9.31 19.43 -16.13
CA PRO A 252 9.09 18.36 -17.09
C PRO A 252 8.01 18.81 -18.10
N PRO A 253 7.99 18.24 -19.32
CA PRO A 253 6.89 18.49 -20.25
C PRO A 253 5.55 18.16 -19.60
N PRO A 254 4.49 18.95 -19.83
CA PRO A 254 3.18 18.69 -19.25
C PRO A 254 2.66 17.33 -19.73
N ARG A 255 1.99 16.59 -18.83
CA ARG A 255 1.29 15.36 -19.19
C ARG A 255 -0.03 15.69 -19.89
N ASN A 256 -0.58 14.76 -20.63
CA ASN A 256 -1.90 14.91 -21.23
C ASN A 256 -2.98 14.78 -20.15
N ARG A 257 -3.54 15.92 -19.74
CA ARG A 257 -4.61 16.00 -18.74
C ARG A 257 -5.98 15.71 -19.39
N PRO A 258 -6.93 15.11 -18.66
CA PRO A 258 -8.27 14.94 -19.19
C PRO A 258 -8.94 16.30 -19.43
N ARG A 259 -9.76 16.37 -20.47
CA ARG A 259 -10.59 17.54 -20.81
C ARG A 259 -11.93 17.49 -20.08
N ASN A 260 -12.33 16.32 -19.60
CA ASN A 260 -13.60 16.08 -18.92
C ASN A 260 -13.38 15.78 -17.44
N LEU A 261 -13.95 16.62 -16.57
CA LEU A 261 -13.81 16.48 -15.12
C LEU A 261 -14.54 15.25 -14.56
N GLU A 262 -15.66 14.83 -15.15
CA GLU A 262 -16.35 13.60 -14.75
C GLU A 262 -15.47 12.37 -15.06
N ALA A 263 -14.80 12.37 -16.22
CA ALA A 263 -13.83 11.33 -16.56
C ALA A 263 -12.65 11.30 -15.57
N TYR A 264 -12.16 12.48 -15.16
CA TYR A 264 -11.14 12.62 -14.14
C TYR A 264 -11.59 12.04 -12.79
N ASP A 265 -12.74 12.48 -12.28
CA ASP A 265 -13.29 12.05 -10.97
C ASP A 265 -13.51 10.52 -10.95
N LEU A 266 -14.02 9.94 -12.04
CA LEU A 266 -14.18 8.50 -12.20
C LEU A 266 -12.84 7.76 -12.15
N CYS A 267 -11.82 8.26 -12.83
CA CYS A 267 -10.50 7.63 -12.87
C CYS A 267 -9.81 7.67 -11.50
N VAL A 268 -9.84 8.83 -10.81
CA VAL A 268 -9.28 8.96 -9.45
C VAL A 268 -9.94 7.99 -8.48
N ARG A 269 -11.26 7.84 -8.55
CA ARG A 269 -11.99 6.87 -7.72
C ARG A 269 -11.63 5.43 -8.08
N ALA A 270 -11.57 5.09 -9.36
CA ALA A 270 -11.28 3.73 -9.81
C ALA A 270 -9.89 3.23 -9.36
N ARG A 271 -8.88 4.10 -9.38
CA ARG A 271 -7.52 3.79 -8.89
C ARG A 271 -7.51 3.22 -7.47
N LYS A 272 -8.33 3.78 -6.58
CA LYS A 272 -8.41 3.36 -5.18
C LYS A 272 -9.02 1.97 -5.00
N LEU A 273 -9.80 1.49 -5.98
CA LEU A 273 -10.60 0.26 -5.88
C LEU A 273 -9.92 -0.97 -6.51
N MET A 274 -8.75 -0.82 -7.12
CA MET A 274 -8.12 -1.88 -7.90
C MET A 274 -7.58 -3.06 -7.09
N ASP A 275 -7.20 -2.85 -5.81
CA ASP A 275 -6.43 -3.81 -5.00
C ASP A 275 -7.23 -4.56 -3.91
N ASP A 276 -8.55 -4.35 -3.83
CA ASP A 276 -9.33 -4.71 -2.64
C ASP A 276 -10.17 -5.99 -2.76
N SER A 277 -11.11 -6.05 -3.71
CA SER A 277 -12.05 -7.19 -3.84
C SER A 277 -12.49 -7.38 -5.30
N PRO A 278 -12.99 -8.58 -5.69
CA PRO A 278 -13.45 -8.77 -7.07
C PRO A 278 -14.64 -7.87 -7.43
N GLN A 279 -15.48 -7.51 -6.45
CA GLN A 279 -16.56 -6.55 -6.64
C GLN A 279 -16.02 -5.14 -6.89
N MET A 280 -15.03 -4.70 -6.12
CA MET A 280 -14.39 -3.39 -6.30
C MET A 280 -13.59 -3.31 -7.59
N ALA A 281 -12.92 -4.39 -7.99
CA ALA A 281 -12.26 -4.47 -9.30
C ALA A 281 -13.25 -4.34 -10.47
N GLN A 282 -14.45 -4.92 -10.33
CA GLN A 282 -15.53 -4.75 -11.31
C GLN A 282 -16.11 -3.33 -11.31
N GLU A 283 -16.22 -2.69 -10.15
CA GLU A 283 -16.64 -1.30 -10.05
C GLU A 283 -15.60 -0.36 -10.71
N ALA A 284 -14.31 -0.58 -10.44
CA ALA A 284 -13.21 0.14 -11.10
C ALA A 284 -13.27 -0.02 -12.62
N HIS A 285 -13.52 -1.24 -13.12
CA HIS A 285 -13.69 -1.50 -14.55
C HIS A 285 -14.80 -0.64 -15.17
N LEU A 286 -15.98 -0.59 -14.52
CA LEU A 286 -17.12 0.19 -15.01
C LEU A 286 -16.82 1.71 -14.99
N MET A 287 -16.19 2.20 -13.93
CA MET A 287 -15.77 3.60 -13.82
C MET A 287 -14.77 3.98 -14.91
N LEU A 288 -13.74 3.16 -15.13
CA LEU A 288 -12.71 3.39 -16.14
C LEU A 288 -13.28 3.31 -17.56
N THR A 289 -14.17 2.35 -17.82
CA THR A 289 -14.89 2.23 -19.11
C THR A 289 -15.72 3.48 -19.40
N ARG A 290 -16.38 4.02 -18.37
CA ARG A 290 -17.12 5.28 -18.50
C ARG A 290 -16.18 6.47 -18.72
N ALA A 291 -15.06 6.53 -17.99
CA ALA A 291 -14.06 7.59 -18.14
C ALA A 291 -13.50 7.66 -19.57
N VAL A 292 -13.09 6.52 -20.16
CA VAL A 292 -12.58 6.49 -21.55
C VAL A 292 -13.66 6.79 -22.60
N SER A 293 -14.94 6.56 -22.27
CA SER A 293 -16.06 6.91 -23.14
C SER A 293 -16.36 8.43 -23.11
N LEU A 294 -16.20 9.06 -21.95
CA LEU A 294 -16.38 10.50 -21.76
C LEU A 294 -15.19 11.31 -22.30
N ASP A 295 -13.97 10.77 -22.17
CA ASP A 295 -12.76 11.37 -22.70
C ASP A 295 -11.84 10.32 -23.35
N PRO A 296 -11.98 10.11 -24.67
CA PRO A 296 -11.15 9.17 -25.42
C PRO A 296 -9.66 9.55 -25.47
N GLY A 297 -9.29 10.77 -25.05
CA GLY A 297 -7.91 11.25 -24.98
C GLY A 297 -7.28 11.13 -23.59
N TYR A 298 -7.95 10.49 -22.63
CA TYR A 298 -7.43 10.35 -21.27
C TYR A 298 -6.55 9.10 -21.11
N ALA A 299 -5.24 9.26 -21.34
CA ALA A 299 -4.26 8.16 -21.34
C ALA A 299 -4.28 7.33 -20.04
N GLU A 300 -4.35 8.00 -18.89
CA GLU A 300 -4.33 7.34 -17.60
C GLU A 300 -5.53 6.40 -17.38
N ALA A 301 -6.72 6.77 -17.87
CA ALA A 301 -7.88 5.89 -17.79
C ALA A 301 -7.68 4.60 -18.62
N TYR A 302 -7.03 4.69 -19.78
CA TYR A 302 -6.65 3.50 -20.56
C TYR A 302 -5.60 2.65 -19.85
N ARG A 303 -4.59 3.28 -19.24
CA ARG A 303 -3.56 2.60 -18.45
C ARG A 303 -4.18 1.77 -17.32
N TRP A 304 -5.02 2.39 -16.49
CA TRP A 304 -5.64 1.68 -15.37
C TRP A 304 -6.66 0.65 -15.82
N LEU A 305 -7.35 0.88 -16.95
CA LEU A 305 -8.23 -0.13 -17.54
C LEU A 305 -7.44 -1.35 -18.03
N ALA A 306 -6.28 -1.12 -18.66
CA ALA A 306 -5.35 -2.18 -19.05
C ALA A 306 -4.90 -3.00 -17.83
N MET A 307 -4.46 -2.31 -16.76
CA MET A 307 -4.03 -2.97 -15.53
C MET A 307 -5.17 -3.73 -14.86
N ASN A 308 -6.40 -3.20 -14.85
CA ASN A 308 -7.58 -3.89 -14.33
C ASN A 308 -7.91 -5.16 -15.13
N HIS A 309 -7.80 -5.13 -16.47
CA HIS A 309 -7.94 -6.31 -17.33
C HIS A 309 -6.84 -7.34 -17.09
N TRP A 310 -5.60 -6.87 -16.88
CA TRP A 310 -4.44 -7.71 -16.61
C TRP A 310 -4.52 -8.41 -15.25
N MET A 311 -4.77 -7.64 -14.19
CA MET A 311 -5.04 -8.19 -12.86
C MET A 311 -6.30 -9.07 -12.85
N GLY A 312 -7.17 -8.89 -13.85
CA GLY A 312 -8.29 -9.74 -14.27
C GLY A 312 -8.76 -10.75 -13.24
N ARG A 313 -9.83 -10.43 -12.49
CA ARG A 313 -10.37 -11.25 -11.38
C ARG A 313 -9.26 -12.06 -10.69
N VAL A 314 -8.38 -11.39 -9.95
CA VAL A 314 -7.45 -12.01 -8.99
C VAL A 314 -8.14 -13.08 -8.10
N HIS A 315 -9.47 -13.10 -8.06
CA HIS A 315 -10.33 -14.02 -7.33
C HIS A 315 -11.06 -15.08 -8.19
N SER A 316 -10.72 -15.27 -9.47
CA SER A 316 -11.36 -16.27 -10.36
C SER A 316 -10.39 -17.06 -11.25
N GLY A 317 -9.10 -17.12 -10.91
CA GLY A 317 -8.14 -17.98 -11.60
C GLY A 317 -7.29 -17.31 -12.69
N GLY A 318 -7.10 -15.99 -12.63
CA GLY A 318 -6.21 -15.24 -13.54
C GLY A 318 -6.89 -14.74 -14.83
N PRO A 319 -6.20 -13.87 -15.60
CA PRO A 319 -6.74 -13.31 -16.83
C PRO A 319 -6.88 -14.40 -17.91
N THR A 320 -8.03 -14.42 -18.60
CA THR A 320 -8.20 -15.26 -19.80
C THR A 320 -7.33 -14.75 -20.95
N GLU A 321 -7.02 -15.59 -21.93
CA GLU A 321 -6.29 -15.19 -23.15
C GLU A 321 -6.87 -13.93 -23.80
N SER A 322 -8.21 -13.88 -23.91
CA SER A 322 -8.93 -12.71 -24.42
C SER A 322 -8.79 -11.46 -23.54
N SER A 323 -8.53 -11.61 -22.24
CA SER A 323 -8.31 -10.47 -21.34
C SER A 323 -6.89 -9.93 -21.47
N ARG A 324 -5.91 -10.80 -21.73
CA ARG A 324 -4.50 -10.41 -21.97
C ARG A 324 -4.35 -9.57 -23.24
N SER A 325 -4.96 -10.00 -24.34
CA SER A 325 -4.92 -9.25 -25.60
C SER A 325 -5.55 -7.86 -25.46
N VAL A 326 -6.70 -7.77 -24.78
CA VAL A 326 -7.38 -6.50 -24.52
C VAL A 326 -6.54 -5.59 -23.61
N ALA A 327 -5.92 -6.13 -22.56
CA ALA A 327 -5.03 -5.37 -21.70
C ALA A 327 -3.87 -4.75 -22.50
N LEU A 328 -3.23 -5.54 -23.37
CA LEU A 328 -2.11 -5.06 -24.19
C LEU A 328 -2.55 -3.96 -25.18
N GLU A 329 -3.70 -4.12 -25.84
CA GLU A 329 -4.25 -3.10 -26.74
C GLU A 329 -4.53 -1.78 -26.01
N LEU A 330 -5.12 -1.86 -24.81
CA LEU A 330 -5.40 -0.69 -23.98
C LEU A 330 -4.11 0.01 -23.53
N ALA A 331 -3.09 -0.75 -23.11
CA ALA A 331 -1.81 -0.20 -22.70
C ALA A 331 -1.07 0.49 -23.88
N ARG A 332 -1.05 -0.14 -25.06
CA ARG A 332 -0.50 0.49 -26.29
C ARG A 332 -1.23 1.78 -26.63
N LYS A 333 -2.56 1.80 -26.48
CA LYS A 333 -3.36 3.01 -26.69
C LYS A 333 -3.04 4.11 -25.67
N ALA A 334 -2.82 3.75 -24.41
CA ALA A 334 -2.44 4.70 -23.36
C ALA A 334 -1.12 5.42 -23.71
N VAL A 335 -0.08 4.67 -24.10
CA VAL A 335 1.21 5.21 -24.55
C VAL A 335 1.06 6.05 -25.84
N ALA A 336 0.22 5.62 -26.78
CA ALA A 336 -0.03 6.40 -28.00
C ALA A 336 -0.72 7.75 -27.74
N ILE A 337 -1.56 7.83 -26.70
CA ILE A 337 -2.24 9.07 -26.29
C ILE A 337 -1.29 9.98 -25.50
N ASP A 338 -0.45 9.42 -24.63
CA ASP A 338 0.56 10.18 -23.88
C ASP A 338 1.90 9.42 -23.80
N PRO A 339 2.85 9.70 -24.73
CA PRO A 339 4.18 9.07 -24.73
C PRO A 339 5.16 9.69 -23.72
N ASN A 340 4.69 10.61 -22.86
CA ASN A 340 5.49 11.21 -21.79
C ASN A 340 4.97 10.81 -20.40
N ASP A 341 4.00 9.90 -20.32
CA ASP A 341 3.50 9.35 -19.06
C ASP A 341 4.27 8.07 -18.70
N ALA A 342 5.12 8.14 -17.68
CA ALA A 342 5.92 7.00 -17.21
C ALA A 342 5.03 5.82 -16.77
N GLY A 343 3.86 6.11 -16.20
CA GLY A 343 2.84 5.15 -15.83
C GLY A 343 2.42 4.28 -17.01
N CYS A 344 2.09 4.90 -18.13
CA CYS A 344 1.69 4.21 -19.36
C CYS A 344 2.79 3.27 -19.85
N HIS A 345 4.05 3.73 -19.82
CA HIS A 345 5.20 2.96 -20.27
C HIS A 345 5.48 1.72 -19.40
N TRP A 346 5.50 1.83 -18.07
CA TRP A 346 5.79 0.65 -17.23
C TRP A 346 4.66 -0.38 -17.27
N VAL A 347 3.40 0.05 -17.36
CA VAL A 347 2.27 -0.88 -17.53
C VAL A 347 2.40 -1.62 -18.85
N LEU A 348 2.69 -0.93 -19.95
CA LEU A 348 2.92 -1.57 -21.24
C LEU A 348 4.11 -2.54 -21.19
N ALA A 349 5.22 -2.13 -20.56
CA ALA A 349 6.40 -2.95 -20.37
C ALA A 349 6.10 -4.26 -19.64
N TYR A 350 5.34 -4.18 -18.54
CA TYR A 350 4.96 -5.34 -17.75
C TYR A 350 4.10 -6.32 -18.58
N LEU A 351 3.11 -5.84 -19.32
CA LEU A 351 2.29 -6.68 -20.19
C LEU A 351 3.11 -7.31 -21.33
N LEU A 352 4.00 -6.54 -21.97
CA LEU A 352 4.90 -7.06 -23.00
C LEU A 352 5.81 -8.18 -22.47
N ALA A 353 6.27 -8.07 -21.21
CA ALA A 353 7.08 -9.11 -20.60
C ALA A 353 6.30 -10.43 -20.46
N TYR A 354 5.03 -10.37 -20.02
CA TYR A 354 4.16 -11.54 -19.93
C TYR A 354 3.75 -12.12 -21.29
N GLU A 355 3.70 -11.28 -22.33
CA GLU A 355 3.59 -11.70 -23.73
C GLU A 355 4.92 -12.17 -24.33
N ARG A 356 5.97 -12.31 -23.50
CA ARG A 356 7.33 -12.74 -23.87
C ARG A 356 7.99 -11.86 -24.94
N SER A 357 7.49 -10.64 -25.14
CA SER A 357 8.06 -9.60 -26.01
C SER A 357 9.15 -8.83 -25.27
N PHE A 358 10.21 -9.55 -24.90
CA PHE A 358 11.21 -9.12 -23.92
C PHE A 358 12.00 -7.87 -24.30
N THR A 359 12.42 -7.75 -25.55
CA THR A 359 13.17 -6.58 -26.03
C THR A 359 12.33 -5.31 -25.93
N ASP A 360 11.06 -5.40 -26.34
CA ASP A 360 10.13 -4.27 -26.27
C ASP A 360 9.82 -3.92 -24.82
N ALA A 361 9.60 -4.94 -23.96
CA ALA A 361 9.40 -4.73 -22.53
C ALA A 361 10.57 -3.98 -21.87
N ASP A 362 11.81 -4.39 -22.15
CA ASP A 362 13.00 -3.75 -21.58
C ASP A 362 13.13 -2.29 -22.05
N ALA A 363 12.80 -2.01 -23.31
CA ALA A 363 12.80 -0.64 -23.85
C ALA A 363 11.73 0.25 -23.20
N GLU A 364 10.53 -0.28 -22.99
CA GLU A 364 9.42 0.44 -22.34
C GLU A 364 9.69 0.70 -20.85
N PHE A 365 10.30 -0.25 -20.11
CA PHE A 365 10.76 0.00 -18.74
C PHE A 365 11.84 1.07 -18.68
N ALA A 366 12.83 1.02 -19.58
CA ALA A 366 13.87 2.04 -19.65
C ALA A 366 13.28 3.43 -19.90
N ARG A 367 12.27 3.52 -20.77
CA ARG A 367 11.55 4.76 -21.06
C ARG A 367 10.76 5.27 -19.85
N ALA A 368 10.07 4.39 -19.13
CA ALA A 368 9.35 4.74 -17.92
C ALA A 368 10.27 5.37 -16.87
N ILE A 369 11.42 4.74 -16.62
CA ILE A 369 12.41 5.23 -15.63
C ILE A 369 13.10 6.53 -16.09
N GLU A 370 13.32 6.72 -17.39
CA GLU A 370 13.84 7.97 -17.93
C GLU A 370 12.86 9.14 -17.71
N LEU A 371 11.57 8.88 -17.94
CA LEU A 371 10.49 9.86 -17.78
C LEU A 371 10.21 10.20 -16.31
N ASP A 372 10.21 9.18 -15.45
CA ASP A 372 9.99 9.33 -14.01
C ASP A 372 10.95 8.44 -13.20
N PRO A 373 12.11 8.99 -12.78
CA PRO A 373 13.06 8.24 -11.98
C PRO A 373 12.59 8.00 -10.54
N ASN A 374 11.50 8.64 -10.10
CA ASN A 374 10.90 8.52 -8.78
C ASN A 374 9.62 7.66 -8.78
N ASP A 375 9.20 7.07 -9.91
CA ASP A 375 8.05 6.16 -9.97
C ASP A 375 8.39 4.84 -9.27
N ALA A 376 7.90 4.70 -8.02
CA ALA A 376 8.14 3.54 -7.19
C ALA A 376 7.51 2.26 -7.75
N ASP A 377 6.34 2.36 -8.39
CA ASP A 377 5.64 1.20 -8.96
C ASP A 377 6.43 0.67 -10.17
N ALA A 378 6.97 1.55 -11.01
CA ALA A 378 7.84 1.18 -12.12
C ALA A 378 9.11 0.43 -11.65
N TRP A 379 9.76 0.89 -10.57
CA TRP A 379 10.93 0.21 -10.00
C TRP A 379 10.59 -1.17 -9.41
N ALA A 380 9.46 -1.29 -8.72
CA ALA A 380 9.02 -2.57 -8.16
C ALA A 380 8.60 -3.57 -9.28
N ALA A 381 7.90 -3.11 -10.32
CA ALA A 381 7.57 -3.93 -11.48
C ALA A 381 8.82 -4.38 -12.25
N LEU A 382 9.81 -3.49 -12.42
CA LEU A 382 11.09 -3.83 -13.05
C LEU A 382 11.88 -4.84 -12.21
N SER A 383 11.81 -4.78 -10.88
CA SER A 383 12.41 -5.79 -10.00
C SER A 383 11.88 -7.19 -10.29
N ASP A 384 10.57 -7.36 -10.39
CA ASP A 384 9.94 -8.65 -10.68
C ASP A 384 10.47 -9.22 -12.01
N ILE A 385 10.40 -8.43 -13.08
CA ILE A 385 10.86 -8.83 -14.41
C ILE A 385 12.38 -9.10 -14.46
N ALA A 386 13.20 -8.35 -13.71
CA ALA A 386 14.63 -8.58 -13.60
C ALA A 386 14.95 -9.92 -12.92
N VAL A 387 14.26 -10.25 -11.82
CA VAL A 387 14.38 -11.54 -11.13
C VAL A 387 14.01 -12.69 -12.06
N LEU A 388 12.87 -12.59 -12.76
CA LEU A 388 12.42 -13.62 -13.71
C LEU A 388 13.35 -13.77 -14.93
N ALA A 389 14.14 -12.74 -15.23
CA ALA A 389 15.19 -12.77 -16.22
C ALA A 389 16.55 -13.28 -15.69
N GLY A 390 16.62 -13.73 -14.44
CA GLY A 390 17.83 -14.25 -13.78
C GLY A 390 18.79 -13.17 -13.26
N ARG A 391 18.42 -11.88 -13.32
CA ARG A 391 19.20 -10.75 -12.81
C ARG A 391 18.79 -10.44 -11.37
N VAL A 392 19.03 -11.41 -10.49
CA VAL A 392 18.49 -11.42 -9.12
C VAL A 392 19.00 -10.27 -8.27
N GLU A 393 20.31 -10.00 -8.29
CA GLU A 393 20.93 -8.91 -7.53
C GLU A 393 20.40 -7.55 -7.99
N GLU A 394 20.26 -7.37 -9.31
CA GLU A 394 19.68 -6.16 -9.92
C GLU A 394 18.23 -5.97 -9.48
N GLY A 395 17.43 -7.05 -9.45
CA GLY A 395 16.07 -7.03 -8.93
C GLY A 395 16.02 -6.59 -7.46
N LEU A 396 16.89 -7.14 -6.61
CA LEU A 396 16.99 -6.74 -5.20
C LEU A 396 17.37 -5.26 -5.03
N GLU A 397 18.21 -4.71 -5.90
CA GLU A 397 18.52 -3.27 -5.92
C GLU A 397 17.30 -2.44 -6.31
N HIS A 398 16.57 -2.84 -7.35
CA HIS A 398 15.37 -2.15 -7.83
C HIS A 398 14.27 -2.11 -6.79
N ILE A 399 13.95 -3.23 -6.13
CA ILE A 399 12.91 -3.26 -5.10
C ILE A 399 13.32 -2.45 -3.87
N ARG A 400 14.61 -2.46 -3.46
CA ARG A 400 15.08 -1.60 -2.35
C ARG A 400 14.91 -0.11 -2.69
N LYS A 401 15.17 0.27 -3.94
CA LYS A 401 14.92 1.63 -4.41
C LYS A 401 13.42 1.97 -4.38
N ALA A 402 12.56 1.06 -4.82
CA ALA A 402 11.11 1.22 -4.74
C ALA A 402 10.63 1.44 -3.29
N PHE A 403 11.12 0.65 -2.33
CA PHE A 403 10.85 0.84 -0.89
C PHE A 403 11.39 2.16 -0.33
N ARG A 404 12.50 2.68 -0.88
CA ARG A 404 13.03 3.98 -0.46
C ARG A 404 12.15 5.13 -0.94
N LEU A 405 11.63 5.04 -2.16
CA LEU A 405 10.67 5.98 -2.74
C LEU A 405 9.29 5.85 -2.09
N ASN A 406 8.92 4.64 -1.66
CA ASN A 406 7.63 4.33 -1.05
C ASN A 406 7.81 3.56 0.29
N PRO A 407 8.19 4.23 1.40
CA PRO A 407 8.39 3.59 2.71
C PRO A 407 7.18 2.84 3.30
N TYR A 408 5.96 3.22 2.92
CA TYR A 408 4.69 2.56 3.26
C TYR A 408 3.96 2.13 1.98
N PRO A 409 4.49 1.12 1.28
CA PRO A 409 3.94 0.71 0.00
C PRO A 409 2.71 -0.18 0.16
N ALA A 410 2.04 -0.45 -0.96
CA ALA A 410 0.98 -1.45 -1.01
C ALA A 410 1.54 -2.87 -0.82
N SER A 411 0.66 -3.80 -0.45
CA SER A 411 1.01 -5.20 -0.14
C SER A 411 1.88 -5.89 -1.20
N TRP A 412 1.64 -5.64 -2.49
CA TRP A 412 2.31 -6.31 -3.59
C TRP A 412 3.83 -6.06 -3.64
N TYR A 413 4.33 -4.95 -3.07
CA TYR A 413 5.77 -4.68 -2.99
C TYR A 413 6.50 -5.71 -2.13
N TYR A 414 5.87 -6.14 -1.03
CA TYR A 414 6.44 -7.14 -0.13
C TYR A 414 6.43 -8.54 -0.75
N LEU A 415 5.42 -8.85 -1.58
CA LEU A 415 5.42 -10.05 -2.41
C LEU A 415 6.63 -10.07 -3.35
N THR A 416 6.85 -8.99 -4.09
CA THR A 416 7.99 -8.84 -5.01
C THR A 416 9.33 -8.92 -4.27
N LEU A 417 9.44 -8.31 -3.09
CA LEU A 417 10.64 -8.41 -2.25
C LEU A 417 10.88 -9.85 -1.79
N GLY A 418 9.85 -10.54 -1.30
CA GLY A 418 9.95 -11.93 -0.87
C GLY A 418 10.32 -12.89 -2.02
N GLN A 419 9.80 -12.66 -3.22
CA GLN A 419 10.19 -13.39 -4.42
C GLN A 419 11.66 -13.14 -4.79
N ALA A 420 12.12 -11.89 -4.74
CA ALA A 420 13.51 -11.54 -5.01
C ALA A 420 14.47 -12.15 -3.95
N GLN A 421 14.09 -12.12 -2.67
CA GLN A 421 14.84 -12.75 -1.58
C GLN A 421 14.91 -14.28 -1.75
N TYR A 422 13.80 -14.92 -2.12
CA TYR A 422 13.79 -16.34 -2.44
C TYR A 422 14.75 -16.67 -3.59
N ALA A 423 14.68 -15.91 -4.70
CA ALA A 423 15.56 -16.10 -5.85
C ALA A 423 17.04 -15.91 -5.48
N ALA A 424 17.33 -14.99 -4.57
CA ALA A 424 18.67 -14.75 -4.02
C ALA A 424 19.13 -15.81 -3.01
N ARG A 425 18.28 -16.81 -2.71
CA ARG A 425 18.51 -17.86 -1.71
C ARG A 425 18.63 -17.34 -0.28
N ASP A 426 18.13 -16.13 -0.02
CA ASP A 426 18.01 -15.54 1.32
C ASP A 426 16.63 -15.92 1.89
N TYR A 427 16.46 -17.21 2.20
CA TYR A 427 15.17 -17.77 2.56
C TYR A 427 14.68 -17.26 3.91
N GLU A 428 15.56 -17.01 4.86
CA GLU A 428 15.22 -16.40 6.15
C GLU A 428 14.60 -15.01 5.95
N ALA A 429 15.23 -14.15 5.15
CA ALA A 429 14.68 -12.83 4.86
C ALA A 429 13.37 -12.91 4.07
N ALA A 430 13.25 -13.86 3.14
CA ALA A 430 12.00 -14.11 2.43
C ALA A 430 10.86 -14.51 3.39
N VAL A 431 11.12 -15.41 4.35
CA VAL A 431 10.14 -15.81 5.38
C VAL A 431 9.73 -14.61 6.25
N GLU A 432 10.68 -13.79 6.70
CA GLU A 432 10.39 -12.60 7.49
C GLU A 432 9.49 -11.63 6.72
N THR A 433 9.85 -11.31 5.47
CA THR A 433 9.08 -10.41 4.61
C THR A 433 7.67 -10.94 4.34
N LEU A 434 7.56 -12.23 3.98
CA LEU A 434 6.30 -12.82 3.52
C LEU A 434 5.32 -13.14 4.65
N ARG A 435 5.77 -13.12 5.92
CA ARG A 435 4.92 -13.25 7.11
C ARG A 435 4.31 -11.94 7.59
N ARG A 436 4.73 -10.80 7.05
CA ARG A 436 4.16 -9.50 7.40
C ARG A 436 2.68 -9.46 7.05
N ASP A 437 1.85 -8.91 7.94
CA ASP A 437 0.39 -8.86 7.76
C ASP A 437 0.00 -8.14 6.47
N GLU A 438 0.77 -7.11 6.09
CA GLU A 438 0.56 -6.36 4.87
C GLU A 438 0.58 -7.27 3.64
N THR A 439 1.42 -8.31 3.64
CA THR A 439 1.63 -9.18 2.49
C THR A 439 1.10 -10.60 2.65
N TYR A 440 0.78 -11.05 3.86
CA TYR A 440 0.34 -12.42 4.21
C TYR A 440 -1.06 -12.74 3.66
N ARG A 441 -1.16 -12.71 2.34
CA ARG A 441 -2.35 -12.94 1.52
C ARG A 441 -2.15 -14.19 0.67
N THR A 442 -3.24 -14.68 0.09
CA THR A 442 -3.27 -15.94 -0.66
C THR A 442 -2.13 -16.05 -1.67
N SER A 443 -1.86 -15.05 -2.51
CA SER A 443 -0.82 -15.17 -3.55
C SER A 443 0.61 -15.32 -2.99
N SER A 444 0.93 -14.71 -1.85
CA SER A 444 2.28 -14.72 -1.24
C SER A 444 2.69 -16.04 -0.61
N ARG A 445 1.70 -16.86 -0.21
CA ARG A 445 1.92 -18.09 0.55
C ARG A 445 2.74 -19.12 -0.22
N ARG A 446 2.67 -19.13 -1.56
CA ARG A 446 3.49 -20.04 -2.39
C ARG A 446 4.99 -19.79 -2.21
N PHE A 447 5.42 -18.52 -2.18
CA PHE A 447 6.82 -18.16 -1.98
C PHE A 447 7.24 -18.39 -0.53
N LEU A 448 6.33 -18.16 0.43
CA LEU A 448 6.57 -18.43 1.84
C LEU A 448 6.77 -19.93 2.08
N ALA A 449 5.88 -20.76 1.54
CA ALA A 449 5.97 -22.21 1.62
C ALA A 449 7.26 -22.74 0.98
N ALA A 450 7.61 -22.25 -0.21
CA ALA A 450 8.87 -22.57 -0.88
C ALA A 450 10.09 -22.20 -0.01
N SER A 451 10.09 -21.01 0.58
CA SER A 451 11.19 -20.53 1.44
C SER A 451 11.33 -21.40 2.69
N LEU A 452 10.21 -21.71 3.36
CA LEU A 452 10.18 -22.61 4.52
C LEU A 452 10.67 -24.01 4.17
N ALA A 453 10.28 -24.54 3.01
CA ALA A 453 10.73 -25.83 2.53
C ALA A 453 12.23 -25.83 2.22
N GLN A 454 12.77 -24.76 1.64
CA GLN A 454 14.20 -24.63 1.40
C GLN A 454 15.01 -24.65 2.71
N LEU A 455 14.47 -24.04 3.77
CA LEU A 455 15.02 -24.09 5.14
C LEU A 455 14.83 -25.43 5.87
N GLY A 456 14.13 -26.40 5.28
CA GLY A 456 13.83 -27.68 5.91
C GLY A 456 12.70 -27.63 6.94
N ARG A 457 11.97 -26.51 7.04
CA ARG A 457 10.80 -26.31 7.92
C ARG A 457 9.54 -26.86 7.26
N LEU A 458 9.56 -28.17 6.95
CA LEU A 458 8.56 -28.81 6.08
C LEU A 458 7.14 -28.78 6.66
N ASP A 459 6.97 -28.94 7.97
CA ASP A 459 5.63 -28.90 8.60
C ASP A 459 4.97 -27.51 8.41
N GLU A 460 5.74 -26.44 8.59
CA GLU A 460 5.26 -25.07 8.35
C GLU A 460 5.03 -24.82 6.85
N ALA A 461 5.88 -25.35 5.97
CA ALA A 461 5.70 -25.24 4.53
C ALA A 461 4.39 -25.91 4.07
N HIS A 462 4.11 -27.13 4.52
CA HIS A 462 2.88 -27.84 4.18
C HIS A 462 1.63 -27.10 4.68
N ALA A 463 1.66 -26.55 5.91
CA ALA A 463 0.55 -25.74 6.41
C ALA A 463 0.27 -24.51 5.54
N GLU A 464 1.32 -23.84 5.05
CA GLU A 464 1.18 -22.72 4.13
C GLU A 464 0.66 -23.13 2.74
N VAL A 465 1.05 -24.32 2.24
CA VAL A 465 0.50 -24.90 1.01
C VAL A 465 -0.98 -25.20 1.15
N GLU A 466 -1.42 -25.82 2.26
CA GLU A 466 -2.84 -26.09 2.49
C GLU A 466 -3.65 -24.79 2.45
N LEU A 467 -3.21 -23.74 3.15
CA LEU A 467 -3.86 -22.43 3.16
C LEU A 467 -3.84 -21.75 1.78
N PHE A 468 -2.75 -21.91 1.03
CA PHE A 468 -2.63 -21.40 -0.33
C PHE A 468 -3.65 -22.03 -1.28
N LEU A 469 -3.81 -23.36 -1.21
CA LEU A 469 -4.69 -24.13 -2.10
C LEU A 469 -6.18 -23.94 -1.80
N VAL A 470 -6.56 -23.53 -0.57
CA VAL A 470 -7.95 -23.12 -0.29
C VAL A 470 -8.40 -21.98 -1.22
N GLY A 471 -7.53 -21.01 -1.48
CA GLY A 471 -7.82 -19.89 -2.37
C GLY A 471 -7.45 -20.14 -3.84
N ASN A 472 -6.61 -21.14 -4.11
CA ASN A 472 -6.15 -21.48 -5.46
C ASN A 472 -6.28 -22.99 -5.73
N PRO A 473 -7.50 -23.55 -5.76
CA PRO A 473 -7.72 -25.00 -5.84
C PRO A 473 -7.24 -25.65 -7.15
N HIS A 474 -6.99 -24.83 -8.19
CA HIS A 474 -6.52 -25.28 -9.50
C HIS A 474 -5.06 -24.90 -9.76
N PHE A 475 -4.32 -24.41 -8.76
CA PHE A 475 -2.92 -24.11 -8.94
C PHE A 475 -2.14 -25.38 -9.23
N THR A 476 -1.21 -25.30 -10.19
CA THR A 476 -0.20 -26.32 -10.43
C THR A 476 1.14 -25.68 -10.74
N THR A 477 2.23 -26.34 -10.33
CA THR A 477 3.59 -25.87 -10.52
C THR A 477 3.95 -25.82 -12.00
N SER A 478 3.54 -26.82 -12.78
CA SER A 478 3.75 -26.84 -14.23
C SER A 478 3.02 -25.71 -14.95
N HIS A 479 1.78 -25.41 -14.58
CA HIS A 479 1.04 -24.30 -15.18
C HIS A 479 1.72 -22.96 -14.88
N TRP A 480 2.05 -22.72 -13.61
CA TRP A 480 2.77 -21.51 -13.19
C TRP A 480 4.11 -21.33 -13.93
N ALA A 481 4.90 -22.40 -14.07
CA ALA A 481 6.18 -22.37 -14.78
C ALA A 481 6.03 -21.98 -16.27
N THR A 482 4.89 -22.29 -16.89
CA THR A 482 4.61 -21.94 -18.30
C THR A 482 4.02 -20.54 -18.47
N THR A 483 3.35 -20.00 -17.45
CA THR A 483 2.67 -18.69 -17.50
C THR A 483 3.58 -17.53 -17.12
N GLU A 484 4.50 -17.72 -16.17
CA GLU A 484 5.44 -16.66 -15.78
C GLU A 484 6.49 -16.38 -16.87
N PRO A 485 6.91 -15.11 -17.05
CA PRO A 485 7.79 -14.68 -18.13
C PRO A 485 9.28 -14.96 -17.85
N PHE A 486 9.61 -16.16 -17.38
CA PHE A 486 11.00 -16.56 -17.14
C PHE A 486 11.85 -16.49 -18.41
N ARG A 487 13.01 -15.86 -18.31
CA ARG A 487 14.06 -15.88 -19.35
C ARG A 487 15.26 -16.75 -18.97
N ASP A 488 15.43 -17.00 -17.67
CA ASP A 488 16.51 -17.83 -17.14
C ASP A 488 15.98 -19.17 -16.61
N ALA A 489 16.47 -20.26 -17.19
CA ALA A 489 16.03 -21.61 -16.85
C ALA A 489 16.50 -22.05 -15.46
N ALA A 490 17.66 -21.56 -15.01
CA ALA A 490 18.20 -21.91 -13.68
C ALA A 490 17.36 -21.29 -12.57
N THR A 491 16.94 -20.03 -12.74
CA THR A 491 16.03 -19.35 -11.83
C THR A 491 14.67 -20.03 -11.81
N LEU A 492 14.11 -20.37 -12.97
CA LEU A 492 12.84 -21.13 -13.05
C LEU A 492 12.94 -22.46 -12.30
N GLU A 493 13.97 -23.26 -12.56
CA GLU A 493 14.13 -24.57 -11.91
C GLU A 493 14.27 -24.42 -10.40
N HIS A 494 14.92 -23.35 -9.92
CA HIS A 494 15.04 -23.09 -8.48
C HIS A 494 13.69 -22.76 -7.82
N PHE A 495 12.79 -22.03 -8.48
CA PHE A 495 11.42 -21.85 -7.97
C PHE A 495 10.62 -23.15 -7.99
N VAL A 496 10.69 -23.90 -9.10
CA VAL A 496 9.99 -25.17 -9.27
C VAL A 496 10.44 -26.20 -8.22
N ASP A 497 11.75 -26.30 -7.95
CA ASP A 497 12.30 -27.14 -6.89
C ASP A 497 11.71 -26.79 -5.52
N GLY A 498 11.67 -25.50 -5.16
CA GLY A 498 11.07 -25.06 -3.90
C GLY A 498 9.59 -25.38 -3.79
N TYR A 499 8.83 -25.22 -4.87
CA TYR A 499 7.41 -25.56 -4.90
C TYR A 499 7.17 -27.06 -4.74
N ARG A 500 7.93 -27.90 -5.46
CA ARG A 500 7.88 -29.36 -5.30
C ARG A 500 8.25 -29.77 -3.88
N LYS A 501 9.31 -29.18 -3.31
CA LYS A 501 9.77 -29.45 -1.94
C LYS A 501 8.76 -29.04 -0.88
N ALA A 502 8.01 -27.95 -1.12
CA ALA A 502 6.92 -27.50 -0.25
C ALA A 502 5.65 -28.33 -0.36
N GLY A 503 5.55 -29.24 -1.34
CA GLY A 503 4.37 -30.07 -1.57
C GLY A 503 3.29 -29.40 -2.42
N LEU A 504 3.62 -28.36 -3.19
CA LEU A 504 2.69 -27.82 -4.19
C LEU A 504 2.44 -28.84 -5.31
N PRO A 505 1.20 -28.96 -5.80
CA PRO A 505 0.87 -29.89 -6.89
C PRO A 505 1.60 -29.51 -8.18
N ASP A 506 1.88 -30.51 -9.02
CA ASP A 506 2.54 -30.33 -10.33
C ASP A 506 1.55 -30.11 -11.46
#